data_AF-T0SM13-F1
#
_entry.id   AF-T0SM13-F1
#
_cell.length_a   1.000
_cell.length_b   1.000
_cell.length_c   1.000
_cell.angle_alpha   90.00
_cell.angle_beta   90.00
_cell.angle_gamma   90.00
#
_symmetry.space_group_name_H-M   'P 1'
#
loop_
_entity.id
_entity.type
_entity.pdbx_description
1 polymer ?
#
loop_
_entity_poly.entity_id
_entity_poly.type
_entity_poly.pdbx_seq_one_letter_code
_entity_poly.pdbx_strand_id
1 'polypeptide(L)'
;MNIDNVFNEVIEKLKQDIRPHLHLTTEDHVVLKNQWSQINESQNFQELFKILCILDNTNSLNLIHQENISHTLKNCNDEEISVLTLGVARKHIIEASHKNSNRVSMDFLEVLKHMLKTNSSETLEWTLRLIESLGSQSIILKPDVLKAKPGMLASFNSHKKAAKQIIELLERRWGNR
;
A
#
# COMPACT_ATOMS: atom_id res chain seq x y z
N MET A 1 -9.53 -12.17 -17.98
CA MET A 1 -9.84 -10.73 -18.15
C MET A 1 -8.87 -10.05 -19.11
N ASN A 2 -9.33 -9.07 -19.89
CA ASN A 2 -8.47 -8.14 -20.63
C ASN A 2 -8.20 -6.90 -19.74
N ILE A 3 -6.95 -6.68 -19.35
CA ILE A 3 -6.56 -5.63 -18.39
C ILE A 3 -6.83 -4.23 -18.96
N ASP A 4 -6.55 -4.00 -20.24
CA ASP A 4 -6.75 -2.69 -20.86
C ASP A 4 -8.21 -2.27 -20.90
N ASN A 5 -9.10 -3.21 -21.24
CA ASN A 5 -10.54 -2.94 -21.26
C ASN A 5 -11.06 -2.58 -19.86
N VAL A 6 -10.70 -3.37 -18.84
CA VAL A 6 -11.16 -3.12 -17.47
C VAL A 6 -10.57 -1.83 -16.90
N PHE A 7 -9.30 -1.54 -17.21
CA PHE A 7 -8.70 -0.26 -16.86
C PHE A 7 -9.44 0.91 -17.50
N ASN A 8 -9.74 0.85 -18.80
CA ASN A 8 -10.48 1.92 -19.48
C ASN A 8 -11.89 2.09 -18.90
N GLU A 9 -12.59 1.00 -18.57
CA GLU A 9 -13.89 1.07 -17.89
C GLU A 9 -13.82 1.76 -16.52
N VAL A 10 -12.76 1.49 -15.74
CA VAL A 10 -12.50 2.18 -14.47
C VAL A 10 -12.30 3.67 -14.70
N ILE A 11 -11.46 4.05 -15.65
CA ILE A 11 -11.13 5.45 -15.95
C ILE A 11 -12.38 6.21 -16.42
N GLU A 12 -13.21 5.62 -17.27
CA GLU A 12 -14.44 6.28 -17.75
C GLU A 12 -15.43 6.54 -16.61
N LYS A 13 -15.57 5.62 -15.66
CA LYS A 13 -16.39 5.85 -14.45
C LYS A 13 -15.81 6.96 -13.58
N LEU A 14 -14.50 6.95 -13.34
CA LEU A 14 -13.84 7.98 -12.53
C LEU A 14 -13.98 9.38 -13.14
N LYS A 15 -13.89 9.52 -14.47
CA LYS A 15 -14.13 10.80 -15.17
C LYS A 15 -15.54 11.35 -14.96
N GLN A 16 -16.51 10.48 -14.66
CA GLN A 16 -17.89 10.83 -14.37
C GLN A 16 -18.15 11.04 -12.87
N ASP A 17 -17.09 11.06 -12.04
CA ASP A 17 -17.18 11.08 -10.57
C ASP A 17 -17.95 9.88 -9.99
N ILE A 18 -17.95 8.75 -10.72
CA ILE A 18 -18.59 7.49 -10.33
C ILE A 18 -17.53 6.55 -9.77
N ARG A 19 -17.78 6.00 -8.57
CA ARG A 19 -16.94 4.96 -7.98
C ARG A 19 -17.09 3.64 -8.77
N PRO A 20 -16.00 3.04 -9.30
CA PRO A 20 -16.11 1.90 -10.20
C PRO A 20 -16.69 0.61 -9.59
N HIS A 21 -16.43 0.38 -8.30
CA HIS A 21 -16.86 -0.80 -7.52
C HIS A 21 -16.68 -2.13 -8.25
N LEU A 22 -15.46 -2.40 -8.73
CA LEU A 22 -15.20 -3.62 -9.48
C LEU A 22 -15.42 -4.87 -8.61
N HIS A 23 -15.91 -5.94 -9.25
CA HIS A 23 -15.99 -7.27 -8.68
C HIS A 23 -15.15 -8.20 -9.55
N LEU A 24 -13.99 -8.57 -9.04
CA LEU A 24 -13.06 -9.47 -9.70
C LEU A 24 -13.30 -10.90 -9.22
N THR A 25 -13.25 -11.85 -10.13
CA THR A 25 -13.25 -13.28 -9.84
C THR A 25 -11.88 -13.75 -9.34
N THR A 26 -11.79 -14.98 -8.84
CA THR A 26 -10.50 -15.59 -8.47
C THR A 26 -9.58 -15.69 -9.69
N GLU A 27 -10.12 -16.05 -10.85
CA GLU A 27 -9.41 -16.16 -12.12
C GLU A 27 -8.86 -14.81 -12.57
N ASP A 28 -9.63 -13.73 -12.39
CA ASP A 28 -9.17 -12.37 -12.70
C ASP A 28 -7.99 -11.95 -11.82
N HIS A 29 -8.02 -12.29 -10.53
CA HIS A 29 -6.89 -12.06 -9.65
C HIS A 29 -5.65 -12.86 -10.05
N VAL A 30 -5.80 -14.09 -10.54
CA VAL A 30 -4.67 -14.89 -11.04
C VAL A 30 -4.06 -14.23 -12.28
N VAL A 31 -4.87 -13.72 -13.21
CA VAL A 31 -4.38 -12.98 -14.38
C VAL A 31 -3.58 -11.74 -13.96
N LEU A 32 -4.12 -10.92 -13.05
CA LEU A 32 -3.43 -9.74 -12.53
C LEU A 32 -2.13 -10.10 -11.81
N LYS A 33 -2.14 -11.16 -10.98
CA LYS A 33 -0.97 -11.63 -10.25
C LYS A 33 0.14 -12.06 -11.20
N ASN A 34 -0.19 -12.80 -12.26
CA ASN A 34 0.80 -13.29 -13.21
C ASN A 34 1.42 -12.15 -14.02
N GLN A 35 0.61 -11.19 -14.50
CA GLN A 35 1.14 -10.01 -15.19
C GLN A 35 2.03 -9.16 -14.27
N TRP A 36 1.61 -8.95 -13.01
CA TRP A 36 2.44 -8.25 -12.03
C TRP A 36 3.76 -8.99 -11.77
N SER A 37 3.75 -10.33 -11.66
CA SER A 37 4.98 -11.12 -11.49
C SER A 37 5.97 -10.87 -12.63
N GLN A 38 5.50 -10.89 -13.89
CA GLN A 38 6.33 -10.62 -15.07
C GLN A 38 6.90 -9.19 -15.06
N ILE A 39 6.11 -8.21 -14.62
CA ILE A 39 6.57 -6.82 -14.47
C ILE A 39 7.63 -6.71 -13.37
N ASN A 40 7.46 -7.43 -12.25
CA ASN A 40 8.45 -7.49 -11.18
C ASN A 40 9.78 -8.12 -11.64
N GLU A 41 9.71 -9.19 -12.43
CA GLU A 41 10.87 -9.89 -13.00
C GLU A 41 11.64 -9.01 -14.00
N SER A 42 10.92 -8.31 -14.88
CA SER A 42 11.51 -7.38 -15.86
C SER A 42 11.88 -6.02 -15.26
N GLN A 43 11.45 -5.73 -14.03
CA GLN A 43 11.57 -4.44 -13.36
C GLN A 43 10.96 -3.25 -14.12
N ASN A 44 10.04 -3.49 -15.06
CA ASN A 44 9.36 -2.43 -15.80
C ASN A 44 8.16 -1.87 -15.02
N PHE A 45 8.43 -1.31 -13.83
CA PHE A 45 7.40 -0.93 -12.86
C PHE A 45 6.36 0.08 -13.38
N GLN A 46 6.65 0.84 -14.43
CA GLN A 46 5.70 1.78 -15.05
C GLN A 46 4.46 1.08 -15.62
N GLU A 47 4.59 -0.19 -16.03
CA GLU A 47 3.45 -0.98 -16.51
C GLU A 47 2.47 -1.38 -15.39
N LEU A 48 2.86 -1.24 -14.11
CA LEU A 48 2.00 -1.59 -12.98
C LEU A 48 0.79 -0.66 -12.83
N PHE A 49 0.86 0.56 -13.36
CA PHE A 49 -0.16 1.58 -13.13
C PHE A 49 -1.59 1.05 -13.37
N LYS A 50 -1.80 0.33 -14.48
CA LYS A 50 -3.12 -0.24 -14.82
C LYS A 50 -3.59 -1.28 -13.80
N ILE A 51 -2.69 -2.19 -13.40
CA ILE A 51 -2.98 -3.23 -12.42
C ILE A 51 -3.31 -2.60 -11.07
N LEU A 52 -2.50 -1.63 -10.63
CA LEU A 52 -2.70 -0.92 -9.37
C LEU A 52 -4.03 -0.17 -9.35
N CYS A 53 -4.37 0.53 -10.45
CA CYS A 53 -5.65 1.23 -10.59
C CYS A 53 -6.86 0.27 -10.48
N ILE A 54 -6.80 -0.89 -11.12
CA ILE A 54 -7.86 -1.91 -11.05
C ILE A 54 -8.00 -2.45 -9.61
N LEU A 55 -6.89 -2.79 -8.96
CA LEU A 55 -6.89 -3.32 -7.59
C LEU A 55 -7.30 -2.26 -6.55
N ASP A 56 -6.97 -1.00 -6.76
CA ASP A 56 -7.41 0.09 -5.90
C ASP A 56 -8.93 0.34 -6.01
N ASN A 57 -9.56 -0.04 -7.12
CA ASN A 57 -10.99 0.18 -7.38
C ASN A 57 -11.87 -1.08 -7.27
N THR A 58 -11.32 -2.23 -6.88
CA THR A 58 -12.09 -3.47 -6.64
C THR A 58 -12.61 -3.61 -5.21
N ASN A 59 -13.79 -4.21 -5.02
CA ASN A 59 -14.27 -4.64 -3.71
C ASN A 59 -13.87 -6.10 -3.39
N SER A 60 -13.29 -6.82 -4.37
CA SER A 60 -12.80 -8.19 -4.21
C SER A 60 -11.41 -8.20 -3.59
N LEU A 61 -11.33 -8.27 -2.26
CA LEU A 61 -10.06 -8.36 -1.53
C LEU A 61 -9.44 -9.75 -1.70
N ASN A 62 -8.12 -9.82 -1.93
CA ASN A 62 -7.43 -11.09 -2.16
C ASN A 62 -5.94 -11.01 -1.81
N LEU A 63 -5.46 -11.95 -0.97
CA LEU A 63 -4.09 -12.04 -0.47
C LEU A 63 -3.08 -12.57 -1.50
N ILE A 64 -3.53 -13.09 -2.66
CA ILE A 64 -2.65 -13.65 -3.70
C ILE A 64 -1.60 -12.64 -4.22
N HIS A 65 -1.86 -11.35 -4.05
CA HIS A 65 -0.97 -10.26 -4.49
C HIS A 65 0.15 -9.94 -3.49
N GLN A 66 0.15 -10.51 -2.28
CA GLN A 66 1.06 -10.12 -1.20
C GLN A 66 2.54 -10.21 -1.60
N GLU A 67 2.95 -11.27 -2.29
CA GLU A 67 4.33 -11.46 -2.74
C GLU A 67 4.74 -10.38 -3.74
N ASN A 68 3.88 -10.10 -4.73
CA ASN A 68 4.14 -9.06 -5.73
C ASN A 68 4.19 -7.66 -5.13
N ILE A 69 3.25 -7.35 -4.23
CA ILE A 69 3.25 -6.09 -3.47
C ILE A 69 4.55 -5.94 -2.69
N SER A 70 4.95 -7.00 -1.97
CA SER A 70 6.18 -6.99 -1.16
C SER A 70 7.43 -6.82 -2.01
N HIS A 71 7.48 -7.46 -3.18
CA HIS A 71 8.57 -7.33 -4.14
C HIS A 71 8.65 -5.91 -4.70
N THR A 72 7.54 -5.34 -5.16
CA THR A 72 7.51 -3.98 -5.71
C THR A 72 7.95 -2.96 -4.66
N LEU A 73 7.42 -3.01 -3.44
CA LEU A 73 7.81 -2.07 -2.38
C LEU A 73 9.30 -2.15 -2.00
N LYS A 74 9.93 -3.33 -2.11
CA LYS A 74 11.36 -3.48 -1.79
C LYS A 74 12.30 -3.03 -2.91
N ASN A 75 11.84 -3.06 -4.16
CA ASN A 75 12.73 -2.92 -5.33
C ASN A 75 12.38 -1.73 -6.24
N CYS A 76 11.19 -1.16 -6.11
CA CYS A 76 10.77 -0.01 -6.89
C CYS A 76 11.30 1.29 -6.26
N ASN A 77 11.96 2.11 -7.07
CA ASN A 77 12.44 3.44 -6.65
C ASN A 77 11.50 4.57 -7.10
N ASP A 78 10.42 4.24 -7.83
CA ASP A 78 9.44 5.21 -8.28
C ASP A 78 8.46 5.52 -7.12
N GLU A 79 8.38 6.81 -6.76
CA GLU A 79 7.57 7.30 -5.65
C GLU A 79 6.07 7.10 -5.89
N GLU A 80 5.59 7.39 -7.10
CA GLU A 80 4.18 7.27 -7.45
C GLU A 80 3.74 5.81 -7.42
N ILE A 81 4.51 4.92 -8.06
CA ILE A 81 4.23 3.48 -8.05
C ILE A 81 4.29 2.92 -6.62
N SER A 82 5.24 3.39 -5.79
CA SER A 82 5.34 2.97 -4.40
C SER A 82 4.10 3.37 -3.59
N VAL A 83 3.65 4.62 -3.75
CA VAL A 83 2.44 5.14 -3.08
C VAL A 83 1.19 4.36 -3.52
N LEU A 84 1.00 4.14 -4.82
CA LEU A 84 -0.11 3.36 -5.35
C LEU A 84 -0.07 1.91 -4.84
N THR A 85 1.13 1.32 -4.77
CA THR A 85 1.32 -0.04 -4.24
C THR A 85 0.98 -0.10 -2.75
N LEU A 86 1.33 0.91 -1.95
CA LEU A 86 0.92 1.01 -0.55
C LEU A 86 -0.61 1.11 -0.40
N GLY A 87 -1.28 1.83 -1.31
CA GLY A 87 -2.75 1.88 -1.39
C GLY A 87 -3.36 0.50 -1.62
N VAL A 88 -2.86 -0.22 -2.64
CA VAL A 88 -3.28 -1.61 -2.93
C VAL A 88 -2.98 -2.55 -1.75
N ALA A 89 -1.85 -2.39 -1.08
CA ALA A 89 -1.45 -3.20 0.07
C ALA A 89 -2.43 -3.07 1.24
N ARG A 90 -2.97 -1.87 1.50
CA ARG A 90 -4.00 -1.66 2.51
C ARG A 90 -5.19 -2.60 2.31
N LYS A 91 -5.70 -2.66 1.09
CA LYS A 91 -6.88 -3.46 0.74
C LYS A 91 -6.56 -4.95 0.69
N HIS A 92 -5.54 -5.31 -0.07
CA HIS A 92 -5.27 -6.71 -0.42
C HIS A 92 -4.46 -7.47 0.62
N ILE A 93 -3.80 -6.79 1.55
CA ILE A 93 -3.07 -7.42 2.65
C ILE A 93 -3.77 -7.13 3.97
N ILE A 94 -3.91 -5.87 4.39
CA ILE A 94 -4.39 -5.56 5.73
C ILE A 94 -5.89 -5.84 5.87
N GLU A 95 -6.72 -5.23 5.03
CA GLU A 95 -8.17 -5.42 5.07
C GLU A 95 -8.56 -6.88 4.74
N ALA A 96 -7.87 -7.50 3.78
CA ALA A 96 -8.05 -8.92 3.47
C ALA A 96 -7.72 -9.83 4.67
N SER A 97 -6.60 -9.60 5.37
CA SER A 97 -6.24 -10.35 6.58
C SER A 97 -7.25 -10.15 7.70
N HIS A 98 -7.64 -8.90 7.98
CA HIS A 98 -8.63 -8.60 9.01
C HIS A 98 -9.99 -9.22 8.71
N LYS A 99 -10.46 -9.17 7.45
CA LYS A 99 -11.70 -9.84 7.01
C LYS A 99 -11.67 -11.35 7.29
N ASN A 100 -10.50 -11.96 7.15
CA ASN A 100 -10.28 -13.38 7.39
C ASN A 100 -9.86 -13.71 8.85
N SER A 101 -9.97 -12.74 9.78
CA SER A 101 -9.52 -12.87 11.18
C SER A 101 -8.05 -13.29 11.34
N ASN A 102 -7.23 -13.00 10.33
CA ASN A 102 -5.81 -13.31 10.29
C ASN A 102 -4.98 -12.09 10.69
N ARG A 103 -3.80 -12.37 11.25
CA ARG A 103 -2.76 -11.36 11.44
C ARG A 103 -2.10 -11.04 10.10
N VAL A 104 -1.48 -9.87 10.02
CA VAL A 104 -0.62 -9.53 8.88
C VAL A 104 0.70 -10.27 9.07
N SER A 105 1.24 -10.83 8.00
CA SER A 105 2.45 -11.64 8.06
C SER A 105 3.65 -10.83 8.55
N MET A 106 4.55 -11.46 9.31
CA MET A 106 5.81 -10.83 9.73
C MET A 106 6.65 -10.40 8.53
N ASP A 107 6.64 -11.17 7.45
CA ASP A 107 7.35 -10.84 6.21
C ASP A 107 6.89 -9.49 5.63
N PHE A 108 5.59 -9.21 5.68
CA PHE A 108 5.08 -7.92 5.23
C PHE A 108 5.39 -6.80 6.23
N LEU A 109 5.41 -7.07 7.54
CA LEU A 109 5.87 -6.07 8.52
C LEU A 109 7.34 -5.68 8.29
N GLU A 110 8.20 -6.62 7.92
CA GLU A 110 9.60 -6.32 7.54
C GLU A 110 9.69 -5.51 6.23
N VAL A 111 8.74 -5.68 5.29
CA VAL A 111 8.61 -4.77 4.13
C VAL A 111 8.31 -3.34 4.62
N LEU A 112 7.34 -3.15 5.52
CA LEU A 112 7.00 -1.81 6.03
C LEU A 112 8.17 -1.18 6.79
N LYS A 113 8.92 -1.99 7.55
CA LYS A 113 10.15 -1.54 8.21
C LYS A 113 11.22 -1.08 7.23
N HIS A 114 11.35 -1.75 6.08
CA HIS A 114 12.21 -1.28 5.00
C HIS A 114 11.71 0.07 4.44
N MET A 115 10.40 0.18 4.17
CA MET A 115 9.79 1.40 3.62
C MET A 115 9.92 2.63 4.52
N LEU A 116 9.95 2.46 5.84
CA LEU A 116 10.20 3.56 6.80
C LEU A 116 11.56 4.26 6.61
N LYS A 117 12.49 3.65 5.87
CA LYS A 117 13.82 4.21 5.58
C LYS A 117 13.88 5.04 4.28
N THR A 118 12.74 5.23 3.61
CA THR A 118 12.65 6.02 2.39
C THR A 118 13.07 7.48 2.60
N ASN A 119 13.63 8.10 1.55
CA ASN A 119 13.91 9.54 1.53
C ASN A 119 12.72 10.37 1.04
N SER A 120 11.72 9.73 0.43
CA SER A 120 10.50 10.39 -0.06
C SER A 120 9.57 10.69 1.12
N SER A 121 9.19 11.96 1.28
CA SER A 121 8.27 12.35 2.34
C SER A 121 6.86 11.79 2.12
N GLU A 122 6.42 11.69 0.87
CA GLU A 122 5.11 11.15 0.54
C GLU A 122 5.07 9.64 0.79
N THR A 123 6.06 8.89 0.30
CA THR A 123 6.18 7.44 0.56
C THR A 123 6.23 7.15 2.06
N LEU A 124 6.95 7.97 2.84
CA LEU A 124 6.97 7.84 4.29
C LEU A 124 5.58 8.06 4.90
N GLU A 125 4.87 9.12 4.49
CA GLU A 125 3.50 9.37 4.96
C GLU A 125 2.60 8.17 4.67
N TRP A 126 2.58 7.69 3.43
CA TRP A 126 1.73 6.57 3.03
C TRP A 126 2.10 5.27 3.73
N THR A 127 3.38 5.04 3.97
CA THR A 127 3.85 3.90 4.78
C THR A 127 3.32 4.01 6.20
N LEU A 128 3.38 5.19 6.81
CA LEU A 128 2.87 5.43 8.16
C LEU A 128 1.34 5.29 8.25
N ARG A 129 0.60 5.75 7.23
CA ARG A 129 -0.85 5.52 7.12
C ARG A 129 -1.17 4.03 7.07
N LEU A 130 -0.40 3.27 6.30
CA LEU A 130 -0.56 1.83 6.22
C LEU A 130 -0.25 1.15 7.56
N ILE A 131 0.82 1.57 8.25
CA ILE A 131 1.15 1.09 9.60
C ILE A 131 0.04 1.40 10.60
N GLU A 132 -0.56 2.59 10.54
CA GLU A 132 -1.68 2.97 11.41
C GLU A 132 -2.88 2.03 11.24
N SER A 133 -3.15 1.60 10.00
CA SER A 133 -4.24 0.67 9.68
C SER A 133 -4.04 -0.76 10.21
N LEU A 134 -2.82 -1.13 10.64
CA LEU A 134 -2.55 -2.42 11.31
C LEU A 134 -3.19 -2.54 12.70
N GLY A 135 -3.70 -1.44 13.26
CA GLY A 135 -4.29 -1.43 14.59
C GLY A 135 -3.28 -1.83 15.66
N SER A 136 -3.58 -2.90 16.43
CA SER A 136 -2.73 -3.34 17.54
C SER A 136 -1.36 -3.87 17.09
N GLN A 137 -1.24 -4.43 15.89
CA GLN A 137 0.03 -4.98 15.37
C GLN A 137 1.05 -3.89 15.03
N SER A 138 0.61 -2.63 14.85
CA SER A 138 1.50 -1.49 14.61
C SER A 138 2.59 -1.34 15.68
N ILE A 139 2.35 -1.80 16.91
CA ILE A 139 3.32 -1.72 18.01
C ILE A 139 4.62 -2.48 17.73
N ILE A 140 4.59 -3.51 16.88
CA ILE A 140 5.77 -4.27 16.45
C ILE A 140 6.78 -3.35 15.76
N LEU A 141 6.28 -2.35 15.04
CA LEU A 141 7.09 -1.39 14.27
C LEU A 141 7.45 -0.14 15.08
N LYS A 142 7.09 -0.06 16.37
CA LYS A 142 7.32 1.12 17.21
C LYS A 142 8.76 1.65 17.14
N PRO A 143 9.82 0.84 17.30
CA PRO A 143 11.19 1.35 17.26
C PRO A 143 11.53 2.03 15.93
N ASP A 144 11.13 1.41 14.82
CA ASP A 144 11.42 1.90 13.46
C ASP A 144 10.61 3.16 13.14
N VAL A 145 9.33 3.20 13.56
CA VAL A 145 8.47 4.38 13.38
C VAL A 145 9.01 5.59 14.13
N LEU A 146 9.46 5.41 15.38
CA LEU A 146 10.04 6.51 16.16
C LEU A 146 11.35 7.01 15.56
N LYS A 147 12.15 6.10 14.99
CA LYS A 147 13.38 6.46 14.28
C LYS A 147 13.12 7.24 12.99
N ALA A 148 12.01 6.97 12.31
CA ALA A 148 11.60 7.65 11.08
C ALA A 148 10.94 9.02 11.31
N LYS A 149 10.84 9.49 12.57
CA LYS A 149 10.16 10.75 12.92
C LYS A 149 10.82 11.96 12.25
N PRO A 150 10.08 12.74 11.44
CA PRO A 150 10.61 13.97 10.85
C PRO A 150 11.07 14.96 11.93
N GLY A 151 12.17 15.67 11.67
CA GLY A 151 12.73 16.68 12.57
C GLY A 151 11.78 17.87 12.83
N MET A 152 12.14 18.71 13.82
CA MET A 152 11.27 19.81 14.28
C MET A 152 10.89 20.84 13.21
N LEU A 153 11.70 21.00 12.16
CA LEU A 153 11.45 21.92 11.03
C LEU A 153 10.53 21.34 9.93
N ALA A 154 9.88 20.21 10.19
CA ALA A 154 8.98 19.51 9.25
C ALA A 154 7.73 20.31 8.82
N SER A 155 7.47 21.48 9.39
CA SER A 155 6.25 22.28 9.16
C SER A 155 6.12 22.87 7.75
N PHE A 156 7.18 22.91 6.94
CA PHE A 156 7.16 23.47 5.58
C PHE A 156 6.82 22.46 4.47
N ASN A 157 6.75 21.16 4.79
CA ASN A 157 6.36 20.12 3.85
C ASN A 157 5.12 19.39 4.40
N SER A 158 4.04 19.38 3.62
CA SER A 158 2.74 18.79 3.99
C SER A 158 2.87 17.31 4.40
N HIS A 159 3.62 16.53 3.64
CA HIS A 159 3.83 15.11 3.91
C HIS A 159 4.65 14.87 5.19
N LYS A 160 5.72 15.65 5.42
CA LYS A 160 6.49 15.56 6.67
C LYS A 160 5.65 15.95 7.89
N LYS A 161 4.78 16.96 7.74
CA LYS A 161 3.81 17.34 8.77
C LYS A 161 2.81 16.22 9.05
N ALA A 162 2.24 15.61 8.01
CA ALA A 162 1.30 14.49 8.13
C ALA A 162 1.96 13.27 8.78
N ALA A 163 3.16 12.89 8.32
CA ALA A 163 3.98 11.83 8.92
C ALA A 163 4.20 12.05 10.42
N LYS A 164 4.59 13.26 10.83
CA LYS A 164 4.75 13.62 12.25
C LYS A 164 3.45 13.44 13.05
N GLN A 165 2.32 13.90 12.51
CA GLN A 165 1.00 13.77 13.16
C GLN A 165 0.57 12.31 13.32
N ILE A 166 0.85 11.46 12.32
CA ILE A 166 0.56 10.02 12.39
C ILE A 166 1.43 9.36 13.46
N ILE A 167 2.72 9.70 13.53
CA ILE A 167 3.62 9.18 14.56
C ILE A 167 3.15 9.57 15.96
N GLU A 168 2.78 10.84 16.17
CA GLU A 168 2.25 11.31 17.46
C GLU A 168 0.91 10.63 17.83
N LEU A 169 0.08 10.30 16.85
CA LEU A 169 -1.12 9.49 17.07
C LEU A 169 -0.77 8.06 17.50
N LEU A 170 0.17 7.42 16.82
CA LEU A 170 0.65 6.07 17.16
C LEU A 170 1.29 6.03 18.55
N GLU A 171 2.13 7.01 18.89
CA GLU A 171 2.75 7.16 20.22
C GLU A 171 1.70 7.16 21.33
N ARG A 172 0.64 7.97 21.19
CA ARG A 172 -0.46 8.02 22.15
C ARG A 172 -1.19 6.69 22.27
N ARG A 173 -1.43 5.99 21.15
CA ARG A 173 -2.10 4.68 21.15
C ARG A 173 -1.27 3.59 21.82
N TRP A 174 0.05 3.63 21.70
CA TRP A 174 0.93 2.66 22.35
C TRP A 174 1.19 2.96 23.82
N GLY A 175 1.16 4.23 24.23
CA GLY A 175 1.36 4.66 25.62
C GLY A 175 0.16 4.41 26.54
N ASN A 176 -1.04 4.30 25.98
CA ASN A 176 -2.27 4.00 26.72
C ASN A 176 -2.53 2.47 26.87
N ARG A 177 -1.48 1.64 26.83
CA ARG A 177 -1.56 0.17 26.95
C ARG A 177 -0.59 -0.34 27.99
#